data_AF-A0A4S2J7J9-F1
#
_entry.id   AF-A0A4S2J7J9-F1
#
_cell.length_a   1.000
_cell.length_b   1.000
_cell.length_c   1.000
_cell.angle_alpha   90.00
_cell.angle_beta   90.00
_cell.angle_gamma   90.00
#
_symmetry.space_group_name_H-M   'P 1'
#
loop_
_entity.id
_entity.type
_entity.pdbx_description
1 polymer ?
#
loop_
_entity_poly.entity_id
_entity_poly.type
_entity_poly.pdbx_seq_one_letter_code
_entity_poly.pdbx_strand_id
1 'polypeptide(L)'
;MHIPPYAHDTIRAALPGIPTSRQVGALDCCVCDEPFGEDLAAIPLGPTPTSGLFGCRPCLTRLVRQARRARDTSLTRKAEQVRAEQAAWLPVRERHLARLDRVRQAAEAVAELARGTETKARQIAWLLVSLESAFNWIPDAPEPPASVDDGESELREEAFRLDLSLIAAREAVAERLAYHLINEAQPDEPEMCEEFECPEDCSGRHDSSHIDCGPDSIFEDLAEHGVAVEKPEPEPLSPRLAALLGKKSETEEKRAPLPDIEEQAPVVLAHFGIETDDLDVLTSAAAVGLVADAWRDGPLDEIHRADDGPTDGEVFAQSVDLYRRARAALVAAQHEGPEALLAFTAVASDLDLPWAGGSRFTLRATAQPLEEFVQHVENRTWFTMEVMREQGWRAGLLHRATSAAIKAATCFGMPGWPGAVTTAMERLATLDRSGAPKALADLAAVETGLLDAPDQLGTDALDWICDKALLG
;
A
#
# COMPACT_ATOMS: atom_id res chain seq x y z
N MET A 1 13.06 49.34 17.69
CA MET A 1 11.63 48.99 17.56
C MET A 1 11.53 47.95 16.46
N HIS A 2 10.96 46.77 16.71
CA HIS A 2 10.74 45.78 15.66
C HIS A 2 9.54 46.21 14.80
N ILE A 3 9.71 46.22 13.47
CA ILE A 3 8.65 46.55 12.51
C ILE A 3 8.09 45.24 11.94
N PRO A 4 6.85 44.86 12.27
CA PRO A 4 6.26 43.62 11.76
C PRO A 4 6.18 43.61 10.22
N PRO A 5 6.40 42.46 9.56
CA PRO A 5 6.39 42.36 8.10
C PRO A 5 5.12 42.94 7.45
N TYR A 6 3.95 42.69 8.02
CA TYR A 6 2.66 43.18 7.50
C TYR A 6 2.53 44.71 7.46
N ALA A 7 3.40 45.44 8.17
CA ALA A 7 3.38 46.90 8.22
C ALA A 7 4.30 47.55 7.16
N HIS A 8 5.15 46.77 6.49
CA HIS A 8 6.19 47.30 5.60
C HIS A 8 5.60 48.06 4.42
N ASP A 9 4.54 47.55 3.79
CA ASP A 9 3.90 48.22 2.64
C ASP A 9 3.17 49.50 3.04
N THR A 10 2.51 49.50 4.20
CA THR A 10 1.86 50.71 4.74
C THR A 10 2.90 51.77 5.10
N ILE A 11 4.05 51.36 5.64
CA ILE A 11 5.15 52.26 5.95
C ILE A 11 5.75 52.80 4.65
N ARG A 12 6.06 51.95 3.66
CA ARG A 12 6.62 52.35 2.37
C ARG A 12 5.71 53.34 1.63
N ALA A 13 4.40 53.12 1.66
CA ALA A 13 3.42 54.02 1.04
C ALA A 13 3.32 55.39 1.73
N ALA A 14 3.76 55.51 2.99
CA ALA A 14 3.76 56.76 3.74
C ALA A 14 5.08 57.53 3.63
N LEU A 15 6.09 57.00 2.94
CA LEU A 15 7.37 57.67 2.73
C LEU A 15 7.30 58.67 1.57
N PRO A 16 8.07 59.76 1.62
CA PRO A 16 8.17 60.71 0.52
C PRO A 16 8.81 60.02 -0.69
N GLY A 17 8.31 60.35 -1.89
CA GLY A 17 8.89 59.85 -3.14
C GLY A 17 10.34 60.30 -3.35
N ILE A 18 10.74 61.44 -2.79
CA ILE A 18 12.12 61.95 -2.79
C ILE A 18 12.44 62.46 -1.37
N PRO A 19 13.33 61.79 -0.60
CA PRO A 19 13.71 62.22 0.74
C PRO A 19 14.69 63.40 0.70
N THR A 20 14.62 64.29 1.70
CA THR A 20 15.54 65.43 1.83
C THR A 20 16.90 64.97 2.39
N SER A 21 17.95 65.79 2.20
CA SER A 21 19.30 65.49 2.74
C SER A 21 19.31 65.32 4.26
N ARG A 22 18.43 66.02 4.98
CA ARG A 22 18.27 65.91 6.43
C ARG A 22 17.58 64.61 6.85
N GLN A 23 16.61 64.13 6.08
CA GLN A 23 15.93 62.86 6.30
C GLN A 23 16.84 61.66 6.03
N VAL A 24 17.67 61.74 4.98
CA VAL A 24 18.70 60.71 4.69
C VAL A 24 19.79 60.68 5.76
N GLY A 25 20.12 61.84 6.32
CA GLY A 25 21.11 62.01 7.39
C GLY A 25 20.61 61.62 8.80
N ALA A 26 19.42 61.02 8.93
CA ALA A 26 18.81 60.69 10.22
C ALA A 26 18.62 61.89 11.16
N LEU A 27 18.42 63.10 10.62
CA LEU A 27 18.18 64.32 11.40
C LEU A 27 16.69 64.60 11.58
N ASP A 28 15.90 64.33 10.54
CA ASP A 28 14.45 64.54 10.53
C ASP A 28 13.71 63.23 10.16
N CYS A 29 12.51 63.07 10.69
CA CYS A 29 11.67 61.90 10.45
C CYS A 29 11.12 61.89 9.01
N CYS A 30 11.32 60.79 8.27
CA CYS A 30 10.81 60.64 6.91
C CYS A 30 9.26 60.66 6.79
N VAL A 31 8.51 60.63 7.89
CA VAL A 31 7.03 60.58 7.86
C VAL A 31 6.38 61.90 8.25
N CYS A 32 6.97 62.65 9.18
CA CYS A 32 6.41 63.91 9.67
C CYS A 32 7.32 65.13 9.49
N ASP A 33 8.54 64.94 8.97
CA ASP A 33 9.55 65.99 8.74
C ASP A 33 10.02 66.74 10.00
N GLU A 34 9.61 66.26 11.18
CA GLU A 34 10.06 66.80 12.47
C GLU A 34 11.46 66.27 12.83
N PRO A 35 12.31 67.10 13.45
CA PRO A 35 13.63 66.68 13.91
C PRO A 35 13.51 65.64 15.03
N PHE A 36 14.47 64.71 15.09
CA PHE A 36 14.49 63.67 16.13
C PHE A 36 14.76 64.22 17.56
N GLY A 37 15.46 65.35 17.69
CA GLY A 37 15.79 65.94 19.00
C GLY A 37 16.62 65.01 19.89
N GLU A 38 16.75 65.34 21.18
CA GLU A 38 17.50 64.51 22.16
C GLU A 38 16.69 63.28 22.63
N ASP A 39 15.35 63.32 22.49
CA ASP A 39 14.44 62.32 23.07
C ASP A 39 13.87 61.29 22.08
N LEU A 40 13.86 61.54 20.76
CA LEU A 40 13.30 60.60 19.78
C LEU A 40 14.43 59.84 19.06
N ALA A 41 14.50 58.54 19.28
CA ALA A 41 15.43 57.69 18.56
C ALA A 41 15.05 57.57 17.06
N ALA A 42 16.04 57.72 16.17
CA ALA A 42 15.93 57.44 14.75
C ALA A 42 15.84 55.93 14.50
N ILE A 43 14.69 55.44 14.03
CA ILE A 43 14.45 54.01 13.79
C ILE A 43 14.58 53.73 12.29
N PRO A 44 15.49 52.82 11.87
CA PRO A 44 15.66 52.48 10.46
C PRO A 44 14.42 51.79 9.89
N LEU A 45 14.06 52.14 8.65
CA LEU A 45 12.84 51.67 7.97
C LEU A 45 13.08 50.54 6.97
N GLY A 46 14.32 50.24 6.64
CA GLY A 46 14.68 49.15 5.74
C GLY A 46 15.07 47.86 6.46
N PRO A 47 15.28 46.76 5.70
CA PRO A 47 15.69 45.46 6.23
C PRO A 47 17.09 45.49 6.85
N THR A 48 17.89 46.52 6.54
CA THR A 48 19.22 46.76 7.12
C THR A 48 19.29 48.16 7.76
N PRO A 49 20.06 48.33 8.85
CA PRO A 49 20.25 49.64 9.51
C PRO A 49 20.85 50.73 8.61
N THR A 50 21.41 50.34 7.46
CA THR A 50 22.10 51.18 6.48
C THR A 50 21.19 51.73 5.37
N SER A 51 19.89 51.44 5.40
CA SER A 51 18.95 51.78 4.31
C SER A 51 18.68 53.28 4.13
N GLY A 52 19.24 54.16 4.97
CA GLY A 52 19.20 55.61 4.79
C GLY A 52 17.84 56.29 4.97
N LEU A 53 16.85 55.61 5.54
CA LEU A 53 15.52 56.15 5.82
C LEU A 53 15.12 55.84 7.25
N PHE A 54 14.67 56.87 7.98
CA PHE A 54 14.44 56.80 9.42
C PHE A 54 13.07 57.37 9.80
N GLY A 55 12.37 56.71 10.71
CA GLY A 55 11.10 57.18 11.25
C GLY A 55 11.15 57.38 12.76
N CYS A 56 10.36 58.31 13.28
CA CYS A 56 10.23 58.49 14.73
C CYS A 56 9.23 57.48 15.31
N ARG A 57 9.44 57.09 16.57
CA ARG A 57 8.60 56.10 17.27
C ARG A 57 7.10 56.42 17.24
N PRO A 58 6.63 57.67 17.42
CA PRO A 58 5.21 58.02 17.31
C PRO A 58 4.62 57.74 15.91
N CYS A 59 5.32 58.16 14.84
CA CYS A 59 4.87 57.94 13.46
C CYS A 59 4.80 56.45 13.12
N LEU A 60 5.82 55.68 13.50
CA LEU A 60 5.83 54.24 13.25
C LEU A 60 4.76 53.51 14.06
N THR A 61 4.51 53.91 15.30
CA THR A 61 3.43 53.34 16.10
C THR A 61 2.06 53.59 15.46
N ARG A 62 1.83 54.78 14.89
CA ARG A 62 0.60 55.11 14.15
C ARG A 62 0.45 54.28 12.88
N LEU A 63 1.50 54.18 12.07
CA LEU A 63 1.48 53.41 10.81
C LEU A 63 1.33 51.91 11.05
N VAL A 64 2.03 51.34 12.05
CA VAL A 64 1.86 49.94 12.44
C VAL A 64 0.45 49.66 12.95
N ARG A 65 -0.16 50.59 13.69
CA ARG A 65 -1.57 50.48 14.13
C ARG A 65 -2.54 50.54 12.94
N GLN A 66 -2.28 51.40 11.96
CA GLN A 66 -3.08 51.49 10.73
C GLN A 66 -2.96 50.21 9.90
N ALA A 67 -1.73 49.71 9.70
CA ALA A 67 -1.47 48.46 9.00
C ALA A 67 -2.16 47.27 9.67
N ARG A 68 -2.11 47.22 11.02
CA ARG A 68 -2.82 46.19 11.79
C ARG A 68 -4.33 46.26 11.55
N ARG A 69 -4.93 47.45 11.64
CA ARG A 69 -6.37 47.62 11.36
C ARG A 69 -6.74 47.20 9.94
N ALA A 70 -5.97 47.63 8.94
CA ALA A 70 -6.22 47.28 7.54
C ALA A 70 -6.10 45.77 7.29
N ARG A 71 -5.08 45.12 7.88
CA ARG A 71 -4.92 43.67 7.84
C ARG A 71 -6.09 42.97 8.50
N ASP A 72 -6.46 43.38 9.71
CA ASP A 72 -7.55 42.75 10.47
C ASP A 72 -8.89 42.92 9.71
N THR A 73 -9.18 44.09 9.13
CA THR A 73 -10.36 44.28 8.24
C THR A 73 -10.30 43.39 7.00
N SER A 74 -9.13 43.25 6.37
CA SER A 74 -8.97 42.37 5.20
C SER A 74 -9.17 40.91 5.55
N LEU A 75 -8.70 40.47 6.72
CA LEU A 75 -8.92 39.11 7.22
C LEU A 75 -10.40 38.86 7.50
N THR A 76 -11.11 39.80 8.13
CA THR A 76 -12.56 39.69 8.36
C THR A 76 -13.31 39.58 7.04
N ARG A 77 -13.01 40.45 6.06
CA ARG A 77 -13.64 40.39 4.73
C ARG A 77 -13.36 39.07 4.02
N LYS A 78 -12.12 38.56 4.09
CA LYS A 78 -11.77 37.26 3.52
C LYS A 78 -12.51 36.12 4.21
N ALA A 79 -12.65 36.16 5.54
CA ALA A 79 -13.41 35.17 6.29
C ALA A 79 -14.92 35.23 6.01
N GLU A 80 -15.49 36.40 5.76
CA GLU A 80 -16.88 36.55 5.31
C GLU A 80 -17.08 36.00 3.90
N GLN A 81 -16.14 36.30 2.98
CA GLN A 81 -16.15 35.77 1.62
C GLN A 81 -16.09 34.23 1.62
N VAL A 82 -15.13 33.64 2.35
CA VAL A 82 -14.98 32.18 2.46
C VAL A 82 -16.27 31.54 2.99
N ARG A 83 -16.88 32.13 4.03
CA ARG A 83 -18.15 31.62 4.59
C ARG A 83 -19.30 31.71 3.59
N ALA A 84 -19.39 32.79 2.81
CA ALA A 84 -20.42 32.94 1.79
C ALA A 84 -20.22 31.95 0.63
N GLU A 85 -18.98 31.78 0.16
CA GLU A 85 -18.63 30.82 -0.89
C GLU A 85 -18.90 29.37 -0.44
N GLN A 86 -18.53 29.02 0.80
CA GLN A 86 -18.86 27.71 1.39
C GLN A 86 -20.38 27.49 1.51
N ALA A 87 -21.13 28.49 1.99
CA ALA A 87 -22.58 28.39 2.11
C ALA A 87 -23.30 28.25 0.76
N ALA A 88 -22.75 28.84 -0.31
CA ALA A 88 -23.26 28.67 -1.66
C ALA A 88 -22.87 27.31 -2.27
N TRP A 89 -21.69 26.78 -1.91
CA TRP A 89 -21.15 25.52 -2.41
C TRP A 89 -21.88 24.29 -1.85
N LEU A 90 -22.12 24.24 -0.54
CA LEU A 90 -22.69 23.06 0.14
C LEU A 90 -23.99 22.54 -0.52
N PRO A 91 -24.99 23.38 -0.85
CA PRO A 91 -26.22 22.90 -1.48
C PRO A 91 -26.03 22.42 -2.93
N VAL A 92 -25.00 22.88 -3.63
CA VAL A 92 -24.66 22.39 -4.99
C VAL A 92 -24.09 20.98 -4.88
N ARG A 93 -23.11 20.80 -3.99
CA ARG A 93 -22.48 19.51 -3.69
C ARG A 93 -23.49 18.47 -3.23
N GLU A 94 -24.32 18.80 -2.23
CA GLU A 94 -25.33 17.88 -1.68
C GLU A 94 -26.34 17.43 -2.75
N ARG A 95 -26.78 18.35 -3.62
CA ARG A 95 -27.69 18.00 -4.73
C ARG A 95 -27.07 17.08 -5.75
N HIS A 96 -25.75 17.23 -6.00
CA HIS A 96 -25.03 16.36 -6.91
C HIS A 96 -24.85 14.97 -6.30
N LEU A 97 -24.38 14.87 -5.05
CA LEU A 97 -24.26 13.60 -4.32
C LEU A 97 -25.59 12.85 -4.23
N ALA A 98 -26.68 13.56 -3.89
CA ALA A 98 -28.02 12.97 -3.86
C ALA A 98 -28.51 12.49 -5.23
N ARG A 99 -27.99 13.05 -6.34
CA ARG A 99 -28.30 12.57 -7.69
C ARG A 99 -27.55 11.30 -8.01
N LEU A 100 -26.25 11.24 -7.69
CA LEU A 100 -25.43 10.03 -7.84
C LEU A 100 -26.05 8.87 -7.05
N ASP A 101 -26.36 9.10 -5.78
CA ASP A 101 -26.96 8.11 -4.89
C ASP A 101 -28.31 7.57 -5.40
N ARG A 102 -29.18 8.43 -5.96
CA ARG A 102 -30.46 7.97 -6.54
C ARG A 102 -30.28 7.08 -7.75
N VAL A 103 -29.32 7.39 -8.63
CA VAL A 103 -29.04 6.55 -9.80
C VAL A 103 -28.35 5.26 -9.37
N ARG A 104 -27.50 5.31 -8.33
CA ARG A 104 -26.88 4.13 -7.72
C ARG A 104 -27.94 3.19 -7.15
N GLN A 105 -28.87 3.69 -6.35
CA GLN A 105 -30.00 2.91 -5.83
C GLN A 105 -30.88 2.32 -6.94
N ALA A 106 -31.09 3.08 -8.04
CA ALA A 106 -31.80 2.55 -9.20
C ALA A 106 -31.02 1.41 -9.87
N ALA A 107 -29.70 1.51 -9.98
CA ALA A 107 -28.84 0.45 -10.50
C ALA A 107 -28.91 -0.81 -9.63
N GLU A 108 -28.80 -0.66 -8.31
CA GLU A 108 -28.93 -1.76 -7.35
C GLU A 108 -30.29 -2.45 -7.44
N ALA A 109 -31.38 -1.66 -7.54
CA ALA A 109 -32.72 -2.20 -7.71
C ALA A 109 -32.88 -2.95 -9.04
N VAL A 110 -32.29 -2.46 -10.13
CA VAL A 110 -32.30 -3.16 -11.43
C VAL A 110 -31.52 -4.46 -11.35
N ALA A 111 -30.34 -4.46 -10.71
CA ALA A 111 -29.54 -5.66 -10.50
C ALA A 111 -30.32 -6.72 -9.70
N GLU A 112 -30.98 -6.31 -8.63
CA GLU A 112 -31.79 -7.22 -7.80
C GLU A 112 -33.00 -7.78 -8.56
N LEU A 113 -33.71 -6.94 -9.31
CA LEU A 113 -34.81 -7.39 -10.18
C LEU A 113 -34.33 -8.37 -11.25
N ALA A 114 -33.11 -8.19 -11.77
CA ALA A 114 -32.52 -9.08 -12.76
C ALA A 114 -32.16 -10.45 -12.18
N ARG A 115 -31.74 -10.51 -10.91
CA ARG A 115 -31.50 -11.75 -10.16
C ARG A 115 -32.78 -12.45 -9.74
N GLY A 116 -33.90 -11.73 -9.67
CA GLY A 116 -35.23 -12.29 -9.39
C GLY A 116 -35.85 -13.04 -10.58
N THR A 117 -36.85 -13.88 -10.30
CA THR A 117 -37.62 -14.60 -11.33
C THR A 117 -38.96 -13.94 -11.66
N GLU A 118 -39.43 -13.02 -10.81
CA GLU A 118 -40.76 -12.41 -10.92
C GLU A 118 -40.90 -11.44 -12.10
N THR A 119 -39.82 -10.75 -12.47
CA THR A 119 -39.84 -9.77 -13.56
C THR A 119 -39.44 -10.43 -14.88
N LYS A 120 -40.18 -10.12 -15.95
CA LYS A 120 -39.90 -10.67 -17.28
C LYS A 120 -38.57 -10.12 -17.81
N ALA A 121 -37.76 -10.98 -18.43
CA ALA A 121 -36.45 -10.61 -18.98
C ALA A 121 -36.50 -9.38 -19.92
N ARG A 122 -37.51 -9.31 -20.80
CA ARG A 122 -37.71 -8.15 -21.69
C ARG A 122 -38.03 -6.85 -20.95
N GLN A 123 -38.70 -6.90 -19.80
CA GLN A 123 -38.96 -5.72 -18.98
C GLN A 123 -37.69 -5.25 -18.27
N ILE A 124 -36.87 -6.19 -17.79
CA ILE A 124 -35.56 -5.92 -17.18
C ILE A 124 -34.61 -5.24 -18.19
N ALA A 125 -34.60 -5.67 -19.46
CA ALA A 125 -33.84 -4.99 -20.52
C ALA A 125 -34.22 -3.51 -20.67
N TRP A 126 -35.52 -3.21 -20.56
CA TRP A 126 -36.03 -1.85 -20.70
C TRP A 126 -35.73 -0.98 -19.46
N LEU A 127 -35.65 -1.60 -18.28
CA LEU A 127 -35.16 -0.94 -17.07
C LEU A 127 -33.68 -0.59 -17.20
N LEU A 128 -32.84 -1.46 -17.77
CA LEU A 128 -31.43 -1.15 -18.03
C LEU A 128 -31.29 0.04 -18.98
N VAL A 129 -32.04 0.08 -20.09
CA VAL A 129 -32.00 1.24 -21.02
C VAL A 129 -32.42 2.54 -20.32
N SER A 130 -33.43 2.46 -19.45
CA SER A 130 -33.88 3.63 -18.66
C SER A 130 -32.82 4.08 -17.65
N LEU A 131 -32.11 3.13 -17.03
CA LEU A 131 -31.01 3.38 -16.11
C LEU A 131 -29.80 4.03 -16.81
N GLU A 132 -29.40 3.49 -17.97
CA GLU A 132 -28.32 4.08 -18.79
C GLU A 132 -28.66 5.49 -19.24
N SER A 133 -29.93 5.74 -19.58
CA SER A 133 -30.39 7.09 -19.85
C SER A 133 -30.23 7.96 -18.60
N ALA A 134 -30.73 7.52 -17.43
CA ALA A 134 -30.64 8.28 -16.20
C ALA A 134 -29.19 8.62 -15.80
N PHE A 135 -28.25 7.69 -16.00
CA PHE A 135 -26.82 7.89 -15.79
C PHE A 135 -26.24 8.97 -16.71
N ASN A 136 -26.53 8.90 -18.02
CA ASN A 136 -26.06 9.89 -19.00
C ASN A 136 -26.63 11.30 -18.79
N TRP A 137 -27.74 11.43 -18.06
CA TRP A 137 -28.34 12.72 -17.71
C TRP A 137 -27.77 13.33 -16.41
N ILE A 138 -26.82 12.67 -15.75
CA ILE A 138 -26.09 13.25 -14.61
C ILE A 138 -25.12 14.31 -15.16
N PRO A 139 -25.20 15.56 -14.69
CA PRO A 139 -24.27 16.62 -15.09
C PRO A 139 -22.89 16.35 -14.53
N ASP A 140 -21.87 16.93 -15.15
CA ASP A 140 -20.48 16.84 -14.68
C ASP A 140 -20.34 17.26 -13.20
N ALA A 141 -19.32 16.71 -12.55
CA ALA A 141 -18.99 17.03 -11.17
C ALA A 141 -18.76 18.54 -11.03
N PRO A 142 -19.44 19.21 -10.09
CA PRO A 142 -19.26 20.64 -9.91
C PRO A 142 -17.85 20.93 -9.35
N GLU A 143 -17.25 22.06 -9.71
CA GLU A 143 -15.93 22.49 -9.23
C GLU A 143 -16.06 23.33 -7.93
N PRO A 144 -15.26 23.03 -6.88
CA PRO A 144 -15.29 23.82 -5.64
C PRO A 144 -14.66 25.21 -5.83
N PRO A 145 -15.14 26.25 -5.13
CA PRO A 145 -14.45 27.54 -5.09
C PRO A 145 -13.05 27.40 -4.48
N ALA A 146 -12.08 28.18 -4.95
CA ALA A 146 -10.67 28.14 -4.50
C ALA A 146 -10.46 28.41 -2.99
N SER A 147 -11.49 28.86 -2.28
CA SER A 147 -11.48 29.17 -0.85
C SER A 147 -12.02 28.03 0.04
N VAL A 148 -12.64 27.01 -0.57
CA VAL A 148 -13.24 25.87 0.11
C VAL A 148 -12.31 24.68 -0.05
N ASP A 149 -12.09 23.95 1.04
CA ASP A 149 -11.27 22.74 1.04
C ASP A 149 -11.85 21.69 0.11
N ASP A 150 -10.96 20.86 -0.44
CA ASP A 150 -11.21 20.07 -1.62
C ASP A 150 -12.08 18.85 -1.28
N GLY A 151 -13.40 19.06 -1.29
CA GLY A 151 -14.40 17.99 -1.16
C GLY A 151 -14.41 17.01 -2.35
N GLU A 152 -13.41 17.07 -3.23
CA GLU A 152 -13.17 16.21 -4.39
C GLU A 152 -13.16 14.72 -4.03
N SER A 153 -12.64 14.35 -2.84
CA SER A 153 -12.54 12.94 -2.46
C SER A 153 -13.91 12.27 -2.35
N GLU A 154 -14.90 12.92 -1.71
CA GLU A 154 -16.25 12.36 -1.53
C GLU A 154 -17.03 12.32 -2.85
N LEU A 155 -16.88 13.35 -3.70
CA LEU A 155 -17.51 13.37 -5.03
C LEU A 155 -16.97 12.26 -5.94
N ARG A 156 -15.66 12.01 -5.92
CA ARG A 156 -15.04 10.92 -6.68
C ARG A 156 -15.44 9.55 -6.13
N GLU A 157 -15.47 9.38 -4.82
CA GLU A 157 -15.86 8.13 -4.17
C GLU A 157 -17.31 7.73 -4.52
N GLU A 158 -18.25 8.67 -4.45
CA GLU A 158 -19.65 8.39 -4.80
C GLU A 158 -19.85 8.14 -6.31
N ALA A 159 -19.10 8.84 -7.18
CA ALA A 159 -19.11 8.55 -8.61
C ALA A 159 -18.60 7.13 -8.89
N PHE A 160 -17.52 6.72 -8.22
CA PHE A 160 -16.97 5.37 -8.34
C PHE A 160 -17.95 4.30 -7.84
N ARG A 161 -18.64 4.52 -6.72
CA ARG A 161 -19.69 3.61 -6.22
C ARG A 161 -20.86 3.44 -7.19
N LEU A 162 -21.26 4.53 -7.85
CA LEU A 162 -22.26 4.49 -8.91
C LEU A 162 -21.79 3.64 -10.09
N ASP A 163 -20.55 3.82 -10.55
CA ASP A 163 -19.98 3.03 -11.65
C ASP A 163 -19.98 1.52 -11.34
N LEU A 164 -19.56 1.14 -10.13
CA LEU A 164 -19.61 -0.27 -9.67
C LEU A 164 -21.04 -0.82 -9.69
N SER A 165 -22.02 -0.02 -9.24
CA SER A 165 -23.42 -0.43 -9.21
C SER A 165 -24.01 -0.59 -10.63
N LEU A 166 -23.58 0.27 -11.57
CA LEU A 166 -23.95 0.14 -12.98
C LEU A 166 -23.35 -1.11 -13.62
N ILE A 167 -22.09 -1.44 -13.32
CA ILE A 167 -21.45 -2.68 -13.80
C ILE A 167 -22.25 -3.89 -13.30
N ALA A 168 -22.55 -3.95 -12.00
CA ALA A 168 -23.32 -5.04 -11.42
C ALA A 168 -24.73 -5.16 -12.03
N ALA A 169 -25.40 -4.03 -12.31
CA ALA A 169 -26.69 -4.02 -12.98
C ALA A 169 -26.59 -4.53 -14.43
N ARG A 170 -25.59 -4.09 -15.19
CA ARG A 170 -25.34 -4.54 -16.56
C ARG A 170 -25.08 -6.04 -16.62
N GLU A 171 -24.23 -6.55 -15.74
CA GLU A 171 -23.89 -7.96 -15.65
C GLU A 171 -25.12 -8.82 -15.36
N ALA A 172 -25.86 -8.50 -14.28
CA ALA A 172 -27.04 -9.26 -13.90
C ALA A 172 -28.13 -9.26 -14.99
N VAL A 173 -28.32 -8.12 -15.67
CA VAL A 173 -29.27 -8.01 -16.79
C VAL A 173 -28.79 -8.82 -18.00
N ALA A 174 -27.49 -8.74 -18.34
CA ALA A 174 -26.91 -9.47 -19.45
C ALA A 174 -27.02 -10.98 -19.25
N GLU A 175 -26.68 -11.47 -18.06
CA GLU A 175 -26.84 -12.87 -17.69
C GLU A 175 -28.30 -13.31 -17.84
N ARG A 176 -29.24 -12.54 -17.27
CA ARG A 176 -30.67 -12.85 -17.34
C ARG A 176 -31.20 -12.90 -18.77
N LEU A 177 -30.71 -12.01 -19.64
CA LEU A 177 -31.08 -11.98 -21.05
C LEU A 177 -30.45 -13.11 -21.85
N ALA A 178 -29.20 -13.47 -21.58
CA ALA A 178 -28.53 -14.59 -22.23
C ALA A 178 -29.32 -15.88 -22.01
N TYR A 179 -29.72 -16.19 -20.77
CA TYR A 179 -30.54 -17.36 -20.48
C TYR A 179 -31.94 -17.29 -21.12
N HIS A 180 -32.56 -16.12 -21.14
CA HIS A 180 -33.85 -15.97 -21.82
C HIS A 180 -33.75 -16.30 -23.31
N LEU A 181 -32.70 -15.84 -23.98
CA LEU A 181 -32.46 -16.11 -25.40
C LEU A 181 -32.09 -17.57 -25.66
N ILE A 182 -31.24 -18.18 -24.84
CA ILE A 182 -30.91 -19.61 -24.94
C ILE A 182 -32.18 -20.44 -24.82
N ASN A 183 -33.02 -20.17 -23.83
CA ASN A 183 -34.27 -20.90 -23.62
C ASN A 183 -35.30 -20.67 -24.74
N GLU A 184 -35.37 -19.46 -25.33
CA GLU A 184 -36.22 -19.21 -26.51
C GLU A 184 -35.67 -19.88 -27.78
N ALA A 185 -34.35 -20.16 -27.85
CA ALA A 185 -33.68 -20.72 -29.02
C ALA A 185 -33.53 -22.25 -28.99
N GLN A 186 -33.87 -22.92 -27.87
CA GLN A 186 -33.83 -24.39 -27.80
C GLN A 186 -34.89 -25.02 -28.73
N PRO A 187 -34.54 -26.10 -29.47
CA PRO A 187 -35.51 -26.83 -30.28
C PRO A 187 -36.57 -27.52 -29.42
N ASP A 188 -37.78 -27.69 -29.95
CA ASP A 188 -38.94 -28.28 -29.23
C ASP A 188 -38.69 -29.70 -28.68
N GLU A 189 -37.73 -30.43 -29.26
CA GLU A 189 -37.21 -31.71 -28.78
C GLU A 189 -35.68 -31.63 -28.72
N PRO A 190 -35.07 -31.29 -27.57
CA PRO A 190 -33.62 -31.37 -27.42
C PRO A 190 -33.19 -32.84 -27.52
N GLU A 191 -32.18 -33.15 -28.34
CA GLU A 191 -31.50 -34.45 -28.29
C GLU A 191 -30.96 -34.63 -26.87
N MET A 192 -31.68 -35.40 -26.06
CA MET A 192 -31.35 -35.65 -24.67
C MET A 192 -29.98 -36.32 -24.61
N CYS A 193 -28.96 -35.61 -24.14
CA CYS A 193 -27.77 -36.27 -23.63
C CYS A 193 -28.23 -37.22 -22.52
N GLU A 194 -27.86 -38.50 -22.58
CA GLU A 194 -28.40 -39.58 -21.71
C GLU A 194 -28.18 -39.33 -20.19
N GLU A 195 -27.48 -38.28 -19.79
CA GLU A 195 -27.19 -37.91 -18.39
C GLU A 195 -28.14 -36.87 -17.76
N PHE A 196 -29.12 -36.30 -18.47
CA PHE A 196 -29.93 -35.19 -17.92
C PHE A 196 -31.44 -35.40 -17.97
N GLU A 197 -31.98 -36.16 -17.02
CA GLU A 197 -33.37 -35.98 -16.58
C GLU A 197 -33.45 -34.74 -15.67
N CYS A 198 -33.89 -33.60 -16.22
CA CYS A 198 -34.29 -32.46 -15.39
C CYS A 198 -35.56 -32.83 -14.60
N PRO A 199 -35.58 -32.66 -13.26
CA PRO A 199 -36.79 -32.85 -12.46
C PRO A 199 -37.95 -31.97 -12.97
N GLU A 200 -39.20 -32.41 -12.76
CA GLU A 200 -40.42 -31.69 -13.18
C GLU A 200 -40.52 -30.25 -12.60
N ASP A 201 -39.73 -29.95 -11.57
CA ASP A 201 -39.64 -28.69 -10.83
C ASP A 201 -38.51 -27.76 -11.32
N CYS A 202 -37.80 -28.12 -12.39
CA CYS A 202 -36.61 -27.38 -12.84
C CYS A 202 -36.98 -25.96 -13.31
N SER A 203 -36.45 -24.94 -12.62
CA SER A 203 -36.69 -23.51 -12.91
C SER A 203 -35.92 -22.96 -14.12
N GLY A 204 -35.19 -23.81 -14.85
CA GLY A 204 -34.39 -23.42 -16.02
C GLY A 204 -33.16 -22.55 -15.70
N ARG A 205 -32.76 -22.47 -14.42
CA ARG A 205 -31.46 -21.93 -14.01
C ARG A 205 -30.41 -23.05 -14.11
N HIS A 206 -29.92 -23.27 -15.31
CA HIS A 206 -28.64 -23.94 -15.51
C HIS A 206 -27.59 -22.83 -15.41
N ASP A 207 -26.67 -22.88 -14.46
CA ASP A 207 -25.53 -21.96 -14.52
C ASP A 207 -24.64 -22.32 -15.74
N SER A 208 -23.68 -21.47 -16.09
CA SER A 208 -22.74 -21.73 -17.17
C SER A 208 -21.73 -22.82 -16.84
N SER A 209 -21.72 -23.37 -15.62
CA SER A 209 -20.84 -24.47 -15.22
C SER A 209 -21.22 -25.80 -15.88
N HIS A 210 -22.42 -25.89 -16.44
CA HIS A 210 -22.90 -27.05 -17.20
C HIS A 210 -22.68 -26.93 -18.72
N ILE A 211 -22.21 -25.78 -19.21
CA ILE A 211 -21.90 -25.55 -20.62
C ILE A 211 -20.39 -25.74 -20.79
N ASP A 212 -19.95 -26.99 -21.04
CA ASP A 212 -18.54 -27.32 -21.31
C ASP A 212 -18.18 -27.07 -22.77
N CYS A 213 -18.19 -25.80 -23.16
CA CYS A 213 -17.53 -25.34 -24.37
C CYS A 213 -16.12 -24.91 -23.98
N GLY A 214 -15.14 -25.79 -24.25
CA GLY A 214 -13.74 -25.58 -23.85
C GLY A 214 -13.20 -24.18 -24.20
N PRO A 215 -12.13 -23.71 -23.51
CA PRO A 215 -11.72 -22.30 -23.48
C PRO A 215 -11.38 -21.67 -24.84
N ASP A 216 -11.18 -22.49 -25.87
CA ASP A 216 -10.83 -22.08 -27.22
C ASP A 216 -12.02 -21.96 -28.18
N SER A 217 -13.17 -22.55 -27.86
CA SER A 217 -14.31 -22.65 -28.78
C SER A 217 -14.85 -21.28 -29.19
N ILE A 218 -14.79 -20.30 -28.29
CA ILE A 218 -15.22 -18.93 -28.57
C ILE A 218 -14.43 -18.27 -29.70
N PHE A 219 -13.14 -18.56 -29.84
CA PHE A 219 -12.31 -17.97 -30.91
C PHE A 219 -12.58 -18.61 -32.26
N GLU A 220 -12.89 -19.90 -32.26
CA GLU A 220 -13.30 -20.64 -33.46
C GLU A 220 -14.67 -20.14 -33.93
N ASP A 221 -15.63 -20.03 -33.01
CA ASP A 221 -16.97 -19.50 -33.28
C ASP A 221 -16.92 -18.04 -33.79
N LEU A 222 -16.08 -17.19 -33.23
CA LEU A 222 -15.91 -15.80 -33.68
C LEU A 222 -15.27 -15.73 -35.08
N ALA A 223 -14.27 -16.58 -35.36
CA ALA A 223 -13.62 -16.65 -36.66
C ALA A 223 -14.60 -17.09 -37.76
N GLU A 224 -15.51 -18.02 -37.46
CA GLU A 224 -16.59 -18.44 -38.39
C GLU A 224 -17.53 -17.29 -38.77
N HIS A 225 -17.74 -16.34 -37.86
CA HIS A 225 -18.56 -15.15 -38.10
C HIS A 225 -17.77 -13.99 -38.72
N GLY A 226 -16.55 -14.24 -39.20
CA GLY A 226 -15.67 -13.24 -39.79
C GLY A 226 -15.11 -12.24 -38.79
N VAL A 227 -15.24 -12.53 -37.49
CA VAL A 227 -14.68 -11.74 -36.40
C VAL A 227 -13.37 -12.41 -35.99
N ALA A 228 -12.29 -12.02 -36.65
CA ALA A 228 -10.95 -12.39 -36.22
C ALA A 228 -10.62 -11.64 -34.93
N VAL A 229 -10.83 -12.29 -33.79
CA VAL A 229 -10.27 -11.86 -32.51
C VAL A 229 -8.91 -12.53 -32.37
N GLU A 230 -7.85 -11.73 -32.27
CA GLU A 230 -6.55 -12.25 -31.81
C GLU A 230 -6.79 -12.96 -30.49
N LYS A 231 -6.53 -14.28 -30.44
CA LYS A 231 -6.42 -14.99 -29.16
C LYS A 231 -5.49 -14.16 -28.29
N PRO A 232 -5.85 -13.88 -27.02
CA PRO A 232 -5.08 -12.96 -26.19
C PRO A 232 -3.63 -13.43 -26.18
N GLU A 233 -2.77 -12.65 -26.83
CA GLU A 233 -1.34 -12.78 -26.62
C GLU A 233 -1.10 -12.49 -25.12
N PRO A 234 -0.27 -13.28 -24.42
CA PRO A 234 0.06 -12.98 -23.04
C PRO A 234 0.60 -11.54 -22.97
N GLU A 235 0.16 -10.78 -21.96
CA GLU A 235 0.33 -9.32 -21.88
C GLU A 235 1.74 -8.85 -22.30
N PRO A 236 1.83 -7.81 -23.16
CA PRO A 236 3.10 -7.31 -23.65
C PRO A 236 3.89 -6.63 -22.52
N LEU A 237 5.16 -7.01 -22.39
CA LEU A 237 6.07 -6.51 -21.37
C LEU A 237 6.34 -5.00 -21.55
N SER A 238 6.47 -4.28 -20.43
CA SER A 238 6.78 -2.84 -20.40
C SER A 238 8.02 -2.46 -21.23
N PRO A 239 8.16 -1.20 -21.71
CA PRO A 239 9.29 -0.74 -22.56
C PRO A 239 10.68 -0.99 -21.97
N ARG A 240 10.75 -1.16 -20.64
CA ARG A 240 11.97 -1.47 -19.88
C ARG A 240 12.43 -2.92 -20.05
N LEU A 241 11.49 -3.84 -20.34
CA LEU A 241 11.74 -5.25 -20.68
C LEU A 241 12.00 -5.44 -22.18
N ALA A 242 11.35 -4.66 -23.05
CA ALA A 242 11.63 -4.67 -24.49
C ALA A 242 13.11 -4.32 -24.81
N ALA A 243 13.73 -3.45 -24.00
CA ALA A 243 15.14 -3.09 -24.12
C ALA A 243 16.12 -4.17 -23.59
N LEU A 244 15.66 -5.07 -22.71
CA LEU A 244 16.46 -6.19 -22.19
C LEU A 244 16.41 -7.43 -23.11
N LEU A 245 15.35 -7.59 -23.91
CA LEU A 245 15.10 -8.76 -24.76
C LEU A 245 15.30 -8.51 -26.25
N GLY A 246 16.09 -7.49 -26.61
CA GLY A 246 16.51 -7.26 -27.99
C GLY A 246 17.20 -8.48 -28.60
N LYS A 247 16.43 -9.23 -29.39
CA LYS A 247 16.75 -10.44 -30.18
C LYS A 247 16.75 -11.75 -29.40
N LYS A 248 15.71 -12.56 -29.61
CA LYS A 248 15.85 -13.83 -30.34
C LYS A 248 14.48 -14.43 -30.69
N SER A 249 14.49 -15.08 -31.84
CA SER A 249 13.39 -15.69 -32.60
C SER A 249 12.87 -17.00 -32.00
N GLU A 250 11.57 -17.21 -32.20
CA GLU A 250 10.83 -18.46 -32.51
C GLU A 250 11.22 -19.76 -31.80
N THR A 251 10.19 -20.46 -31.31
CA THR A 251 10.11 -21.80 -30.65
C THR A 251 10.45 -21.82 -29.15
N GLU A 252 9.46 -21.97 -28.25
CA GLU A 252 9.72 -22.47 -26.88
C GLU A 252 8.46 -22.98 -26.15
N GLU A 253 8.59 -24.20 -25.60
CA GLU A 253 7.66 -24.91 -24.72
C GLU A 253 7.37 -24.12 -23.43
N LYS A 254 6.20 -24.34 -22.80
CA LYS A 254 5.79 -23.69 -21.54
C LYS A 254 6.86 -23.91 -20.46
N ARG A 255 7.74 -22.92 -20.24
CA ARG A 255 8.80 -23.00 -19.22
C ARG A 255 8.20 -22.82 -17.83
N ALA A 256 8.55 -23.74 -16.93
CA ALA A 256 8.21 -23.67 -15.52
C ALA A 256 8.64 -22.33 -14.89
N PRO A 257 7.96 -21.82 -13.85
CA PRO A 257 8.32 -20.55 -13.17
C PRO A 257 9.79 -20.46 -12.75
N LEU A 258 10.41 -21.60 -12.44
CA LEU A 258 11.84 -21.74 -12.14
C LEU A 258 12.36 -22.97 -12.90
N PRO A 259 12.65 -22.84 -14.21
CA PRO A 259 13.11 -23.98 -14.99
C PRO A 259 14.40 -24.54 -14.39
N ASP A 260 14.50 -25.86 -14.36
CA ASP A 260 15.66 -26.61 -13.85
C ASP A 260 15.96 -26.40 -12.34
N ILE A 261 15.02 -25.87 -11.54
CA ILE A 261 15.25 -25.67 -10.10
C ILE A 261 15.60 -26.98 -9.37
N GLU A 262 15.00 -28.10 -9.78
CA GLU A 262 15.31 -29.41 -9.23
C GLU A 262 16.71 -29.91 -9.60
N GLU A 263 17.29 -29.43 -10.71
CA GLU A 263 18.64 -29.79 -11.13
C GLU A 263 19.69 -28.84 -10.53
N GLN A 264 19.39 -27.55 -10.46
CA GLN A 264 20.35 -26.50 -10.08
C GLN A 264 20.41 -26.26 -8.57
N ALA A 265 19.27 -26.28 -7.88
CA ALA A 265 19.22 -25.97 -6.45
C ALA A 265 20.06 -26.94 -5.60
N PRO A 266 20.07 -28.27 -5.84
CA PRO A 266 20.89 -29.19 -5.04
C PRO A 266 22.39 -28.86 -5.07
N VAL A 267 22.92 -28.39 -6.21
CA VAL A 267 24.34 -28.01 -6.33
C VAL A 267 24.65 -26.79 -5.46
N VAL A 268 23.77 -25.78 -5.49
CA VAL A 268 23.93 -24.57 -4.68
C VAL A 268 23.78 -24.91 -3.20
N LEU A 269 22.75 -25.67 -2.84
CA LEU A 269 22.47 -26.04 -1.45
C LEU A 269 23.59 -26.89 -0.84
N ALA A 270 24.16 -27.84 -1.60
CA ALA A 270 25.30 -28.64 -1.16
C ALA A 270 26.54 -27.77 -0.85
N HIS A 271 26.76 -26.67 -1.59
CA HIS A 271 27.86 -25.73 -1.29
C HIS A 271 27.73 -25.12 0.11
N PHE A 272 26.50 -24.91 0.58
CA PHE A 272 26.19 -24.37 1.91
C PHE A 272 25.92 -25.45 2.96
N GLY A 273 26.20 -26.73 2.63
CA GLY A 273 26.01 -27.85 3.55
C GLY A 273 24.53 -28.21 3.81
N ILE A 274 23.64 -27.88 2.89
CA ILE A 274 22.21 -28.24 2.97
C ILE A 274 21.98 -29.47 2.10
N GLU A 275 21.74 -30.61 2.74
CA GLU A 275 21.43 -31.87 2.08
C GLU A 275 19.97 -31.89 1.62
N THR A 276 19.72 -31.91 0.31
CA THR A 276 18.35 -31.84 -0.24
C THR A 276 17.51 -33.08 -0.03
N ASP A 277 18.14 -34.20 0.35
CA ASP A 277 17.47 -35.47 0.64
C ASP A 277 17.02 -35.57 2.10
N ASP A 278 17.61 -34.75 2.98
CA ASP A 278 17.10 -34.55 4.34
C ASP A 278 15.97 -33.53 4.29
N LEU A 279 14.74 -34.02 4.23
CA LEU A 279 13.55 -33.18 4.16
C LEU A 279 13.40 -32.25 5.37
N ASP A 280 13.90 -32.62 6.55
CA ASP A 280 13.79 -31.78 7.74
C ASP A 280 14.73 -30.57 7.65
N VAL A 281 15.97 -30.81 7.22
CA VAL A 281 16.97 -29.75 6.96
C VAL A 281 16.51 -28.86 5.80
N LEU A 282 16.02 -29.45 4.70
CA LEU A 282 15.53 -28.69 3.55
C LEU A 282 14.33 -27.81 3.92
N THR A 283 13.37 -28.35 4.68
CA THR A 283 12.19 -27.58 5.12
C THR A 283 12.58 -26.47 6.08
N SER A 284 13.54 -26.72 6.97
CA SER A 284 14.07 -25.71 7.88
C SER A 284 14.77 -24.57 7.12
N ALA A 285 15.61 -24.89 6.14
CA ALA A 285 16.23 -23.89 5.27
C ALA A 285 15.21 -23.12 4.43
N ALA A 286 14.19 -23.79 3.91
CA ALA A 286 13.10 -23.15 3.17
C ALA A 286 12.28 -22.20 4.05
N ALA A 287 12.03 -22.54 5.31
CA ALA A 287 11.34 -21.67 6.26
C ALA A 287 12.14 -20.38 6.52
N VAL A 288 13.46 -20.50 6.73
CA VAL A 288 14.35 -19.34 6.85
C VAL A 288 14.31 -18.49 5.58
N GLY A 289 14.32 -19.12 4.41
CA GLY A 289 14.26 -18.41 3.12
C GLY A 289 12.94 -17.69 2.89
N LEU A 290 11.82 -18.29 3.30
CA LEU A 290 10.51 -17.63 3.24
C LEU A 290 10.48 -16.39 4.13
N VAL A 291 10.98 -16.48 5.37
CA VAL A 291 11.08 -15.32 6.27
C VAL A 291 12.03 -14.26 5.70
N ALA A 292 13.18 -14.66 5.18
CA ALA A 292 14.15 -13.74 4.59
C ALA A 292 13.53 -12.96 3.41
N ASP A 293 12.86 -13.64 2.50
CA ASP A 293 12.32 -13.03 1.30
C ASP A 293 10.98 -12.30 1.48
N ALA A 294 10.09 -12.82 2.32
CA ALA A 294 8.74 -12.30 2.50
C ALA A 294 8.66 -11.26 3.60
N TRP A 295 9.52 -11.33 4.62
CA TRP A 295 9.43 -10.49 5.80
C TRP A 295 10.66 -9.60 6.02
N ARG A 296 11.89 -10.15 5.91
CA ARG A 296 13.12 -9.37 6.16
C ARG A 296 13.45 -8.42 5.01
N ASP A 297 13.46 -8.94 3.78
CA ASP A 297 13.74 -8.16 2.59
C ASP A 297 12.54 -7.27 2.26
N GLY A 298 12.78 -6.01 1.86
CA GLY A 298 11.74 -5.10 1.38
C GLY A 298 11.36 -4.02 2.41
N PRO A 299 10.08 -3.68 2.59
CA PRO A 299 9.66 -2.50 3.37
C PRO A 299 10.02 -2.54 4.87
N LEU A 300 10.33 -3.71 5.44
CA LEU A 300 10.74 -3.83 6.84
C LEU A 300 12.00 -3.02 7.16
N ASP A 301 12.90 -2.88 6.20
CA ASP A 301 14.12 -2.10 6.33
C ASP A 301 13.84 -0.61 6.60
N GLU A 302 12.76 -0.07 6.04
CA GLU A 302 12.34 1.31 6.29
C GLU A 302 11.63 1.45 7.63
N ILE A 303 10.77 0.48 7.97
CA ILE A 303 10.10 0.39 9.28
C ILE A 303 11.13 0.30 10.41
N HIS A 304 12.16 -0.52 10.22
CA HIS A 304 13.24 -0.71 11.19
C HIS A 304 14.07 0.57 11.42
N ARG A 305 14.26 1.39 10.39
CA ARG A 305 15.03 2.65 10.50
C ARG A 305 14.20 3.83 11.03
N ALA A 306 12.90 3.66 11.23
CA ALA A 306 12.04 4.71 11.73
C ALA A 306 12.33 5.02 13.21
N ASP A 307 12.05 6.26 13.64
CA ASP A 307 12.26 6.70 15.04
C ASP A 307 11.42 5.90 16.05
N ASP A 308 10.25 5.41 15.60
CA ASP A 308 9.32 4.55 16.32
C ASP A 308 9.41 3.08 15.89
N GLY A 309 10.45 2.73 15.14
CA GLY A 309 10.70 1.38 14.64
C GLY A 309 11.08 0.38 15.74
N PRO A 310 11.04 -0.92 15.42
CA PRO A 310 11.47 -1.98 16.33
C PRO A 310 12.98 -1.92 16.56
N THR A 311 13.45 -2.53 17.64
CA THR A 311 14.90 -2.72 17.86
C THR A 311 15.44 -3.95 17.11
N ASP A 312 16.76 -4.06 16.98
CA ASP A 312 17.41 -5.21 16.32
C ASP A 312 17.05 -6.55 17.00
N GLY A 313 16.92 -6.55 18.32
CA GLY A 313 16.54 -7.68 19.16
C GLY A 313 15.06 -8.04 19.00
N GLU A 314 14.18 -7.06 18.79
CA GLU A 314 12.77 -7.29 18.44
C GLU A 314 12.65 -7.93 17.06
N VAL A 315 13.38 -7.39 16.07
CA VAL A 315 13.48 -7.97 14.72
C VAL A 315 14.03 -9.41 14.78
N PHE A 316 15.07 -9.64 15.58
CA PHE A 316 15.65 -10.96 15.77
C PHE A 316 14.64 -11.94 16.35
N ALA A 317 14.00 -11.58 17.47
CA ALA A 317 13.03 -12.44 18.14
C ALA A 317 11.85 -12.77 17.22
N GLN A 318 11.33 -11.76 16.50
CA GLN A 318 10.23 -11.96 15.56
C GLN A 318 10.63 -12.85 14.38
N SER A 319 11.87 -12.74 13.88
CA SER A 319 12.39 -13.63 12.82
C SER A 319 12.37 -15.10 13.25
N VAL A 320 12.70 -15.38 14.52
CA VAL A 320 12.70 -16.74 15.08
C VAL A 320 11.27 -17.29 15.21
N ASP A 321 10.31 -16.48 15.68
CA ASP A 321 8.90 -16.90 15.75
C ASP A 321 8.32 -17.16 14.35
N LEU A 322 8.57 -16.24 13.41
CA LEU A 322 8.13 -16.38 12.03
C LEU A 322 8.77 -17.58 11.33
N TYR A 323 10.02 -17.92 11.65
CA TYR A 323 10.66 -19.15 11.16
C TYR A 323 9.87 -20.39 11.60
N ARG A 324 9.47 -20.48 12.88
CA ARG A 324 8.70 -21.64 13.38
C ARG A 324 7.34 -21.74 12.68
N ARG A 325 6.68 -20.61 12.45
CA ARG A 325 5.39 -20.55 11.75
C ARG A 325 5.52 -20.87 10.27
N ALA A 326 6.54 -20.36 9.60
CA ALA A 326 6.87 -20.69 8.22
C ALA A 326 7.15 -22.19 8.08
N ARG A 327 7.94 -22.79 8.98
CA ARG A 327 8.22 -24.23 8.98
C ARG A 327 6.94 -25.04 9.17
N ALA A 328 6.08 -24.66 10.12
CA ALA A 328 4.79 -25.33 10.32
C ALA A 328 3.89 -25.24 9.08
N ALA A 329 3.80 -24.07 8.45
CA ALA A 329 3.02 -23.86 7.24
C ALA A 329 3.56 -24.64 6.04
N LEU A 330 4.88 -24.71 5.87
CA LEU A 330 5.53 -25.50 4.81
C LEU A 330 5.31 -27.01 4.99
N VAL A 331 5.33 -27.51 6.24
CA VAL A 331 5.00 -28.91 6.53
C VAL A 331 3.52 -29.18 6.23
N ALA A 332 2.61 -28.30 6.66
CA ALA A 332 1.19 -28.43 6.36
C ALA A 332 0.92 -28.41 4.85
N ALA A 333 1.64 -27.57 4.09
CA ALA A 333 1.49 -27.45 2.65
C ALA A 333 1.82 -28.74 1.88
N GLN A 334 2.58 -29.67 2.47
CA GLN A 334 2.83 -30.98 1.89
C GLN A 334 1.56 -31.82 1.75
N HIS A 335 0.60 -31.66 2.68
CA HIS A 335 -0.60 -32.49 2.77
C HIS A 335 -1.88 -31.72 2.44
N GLU A 336 -1.94 -30.45 2.80
CA GLU A 336 -3.12 -29.59 2.67
C GLU A 336 -3.08 -28.72 1.40
N GLY A 337 -1.95 -28.71 0.70
CA GLY A 337 -1.71 -27.88 -0.48
C GLY A 337 -1.09 -26.52 -0.16
N PRO A 338 -0.66 -25.77 -1.19
CA PRO A 338 0.07 -24.51 -1.03
C PRO A 338 -0.65 -23.45 -0.19
N GLU A 339 -1.97 -23.50 -0.13
CA GLU A 339 -2.84 -22.60 0.64
C GLU A 339 -2.56 -22.61 2.15
N ALA A 340 -1.94 -23.66 2.68
CA ALA A 340 -1.50 -23.69 4.08
C ALA A 340 -0.50 -22.56 4.43
N LEU A 341 0.19 -22.01 3.43
CA LEU A 341 1.07 -20.84 3.59
C LEU A 341 0.32 -19.56 4.00
N LEU A 342 -0.99 -19.48 3.80
CA LEU A 342 -1.80 -18.33 4.26
C LEU A 342 -1.76 -18.17 5.78
N ALA A 343 -1.54 -19.25 6.54
CA ALA A 343 -1.37 -19.18 7.99
C ALA A 343 -0.08 -18.43 8.40
N PHE A 344 0.98 -18.50 7.57
CA PHE A 344 2.17 -17.69 7.76
C PHE A 344 1.89 -16.23 7.42
N THR A 345 1.27 -15.95 6.27
CA THR A 345 0.90 -14.59 5.85
C THR A 345 0.08 -13.88 6.91
N ALA A 346 -0.99 -14.53 7.40
CA ALA A 346 -1.90 -13.96 8.39
C ALA A 346 -1.22 -13.47 9.67
N VAL A 347 -0.06 -14.04 10.02
CA VAL A 347 0.73 -13.63 11.19
C VAL A 347 1.81 -12.63 10.80
N ALA A 348 2.52 -12.89 9.70
CA ALA A 348 3.62 -12.05 9.25
C ALA A 348 3.15 -10.64 8.84
N SER A 349 1.90 -10.49 8.42
CA SER A 349 1.27 -9.22 8.06
C SER A 349 0.31 -8.66 9.13
N ASP A 350 0.19 -9.29 10.30
CA ASP A 350 -0.70 -8.84 11.36
C ASP A 350 -0.18 -7.53 11.99
N LEU A 351 -0.94 -6.45 11.80
CA LEU A 351 -0.57 -5.12 12.27
C LEU A 351 -0.72 -4.93 13.78
N ASP A 352 -1.56 -5.75 14.42
CA ASP A 352 -1.97 -5.64 15.81
C ASP A 352 -1.28 -6.65 16.73
N LEU A 353 -0.67 -7.69 16.16
CA LEU A 353 0.01 -8.72 16.93
C LEU A 353 1.32 -8.20 17.56
N PRO A 354 1.48 -8.29 18.90
CA PRO A 354 2.75 -7.99 19.54
C PRO A 354 3.84 -8.96 19.10
N TRP A 355 5.02 -8.43 18.82
CA TRP A 355 6.15 -9.23 18.39
C TRP A 355 6.69 -10.16 19.49
N ALA A 356 7.39 -11.20 19.07
CA ALA A 356 7.95 -12.22 19.94
C ALA A 356 9.04 -11.67 20.89
N GLY A 357 9.52 -12.54 21.79
CA GLY A 357 10.58 -12.18 22.76
C GLY A 357 10.11 -11.29 23.91
N GLY A 358 8.80 -11.18 24.13
CA GLY A 358 8.21 -10.34 25.17
C GLY A 358 8.13 -8.85 24.78
N SER A 359 8.30 -8.54 23.49
CA SER A 359 8.14 -7.20 22.94
C SER A 359 6.71 -6.68 23.11
N ARG A 360 6.58 -5.36 23.15
CA ARG A 360 5.29 -4.65 23.03
C ARG A 360 5.11 -3.99 21.67
N PHE A 361 6.12 -4.08 20.80
CA PHE A 361 6.08 -3.53 19.47
C PHE A 361 5.00 -4.24 18.64
N THR A 362 4.22 -3.44 17.91
CA THR A 362 3.30 -3.89 16.88
C THR A 362 3.58 -3.07 15.64
N LEU A 363 3.34 -3.61 14.45
CA LEU A 363 3.57 -2.88 13.19
C LEU A 363 2.75 -1.58 13.15
N ARG A 364 1.51 -1.59 13.68
CA ARG A 364 0.65 -0.39 13.79
C ARG A 364 1.25 0.74 14.63
N ALA A 365 2.21 0.46 15.50
CA ALA A 365 2.86 1.49 16.29
C ALA A 365 3.72 2.46 15.44
N THR A 366 4.00 2.12 14.17
CA THR A 366 4.85 2.90 13.27
C THR A 366 4.06 3.78 12.30
N ALA A 367 4.61 4.93 11.92
CA ALA A 367 4.01 5.87 10.96
C ALA A 367 4.38 5.62 9.47
N GLN A 368 4.97 4.46 9.14
CA GLN A 368 5.57 4.13 7.84
C GLN A 368 4.64 3.23 6.97
N PRO A 369 4.94 2.89 5.69
CA PRO A 369 3.95 2.39 4.75
C PRO A 369 3.57 0.92 5.01
N LEU A 370 2.63 0.72 5.95
CA LEU A 370 2.13 -0.59 6.36
C LEU A 370 1.44 -1.34 5.22
N GLU A 371 0.80 -0.64 4.29
CA GLU A 371 0.15 -1.25 3.11
C GLU A 371 1.17 -1.91 2.18
N GLU A 372 2.29 -1.23 1.90
CA GLU A 372 3.36 -1.78 1.06
C GLU A 372 4.03 -2.99 1.71
N PHE A 373 4.21 -2.95 3.03
CA PHE A 373 4.72 -4.08 3.80
C PHE A 373 3.80 -5.30 3.72
N VAL A 374 2.50 -5.12 3.97
CA VAL A 374 1.51 -6.22 3.89
C VAL A 374 1.47 -6.79 2.47
N GLN A 375 1.39 -5.94 1.45
CA GLN A 375 1.38 -6.35 0.05
C GLN A 375 2.64 -7.12 -0.33
N HIS A 376 3.80 -6.71 0.17
CA HIS A 376 5.06 -7.42 -0.06
C HIS A 376 5.06 -8.83 0.54
N VAL A 377 4.65 -8.97 1.80
CA VAL A 377 4.53 -10.27 2.48
C VAL A 377 3.58 -11.20 1.70
N GLU A 378 2.44 -10.68 1.26
CA GLU A 378 1.45 -11.40 0.46
C GLU A 378 2.03 -11.84 -0.89
N ASN A 379 2.64 -10.92 -1.65
CA ASN A 379 3.21 -11.21 -2.96
C ASN A 379 4.30 -12.27 -2.93
N ARG A 380 5.21 -12.18 -1.94
CA ARG A 380 6.31 -13.14 -1.79
C ARG A 380 5.77 -14.50 -1.36
N THR A 381 4.79 -14.55 -0.46
CA THR A 381 4.18 -15.81 -0.07
C THR A 381 3.41 -16.44 -1.24
N TRP A 382 2.61 -15.65 -1.96
CA TRP A 382 1.88 -16.05 -3.16
C TRP A 382 2.80 -16.64 -4.23
N PHE A 383 3.94 -16.01 -4.52
CA PHE A 383 4.90 -16.56 -5.49
C PHE A 383 5.41 -17.95 -5.09
N THR A 384 5.58 -18.21 -3.79
CA THR A 384 5.96 -19.53 -3.28
C THR A 384 4.86 -20.55 -3.52
N MET A 385 3.60 -20.14 -3.29
CA MET A 385 2.44 -20.96 -3.55
C MET A 385 2.34 -21.33 -5.03
N GLU A 386 2.56 -20.38 -5.94
CA GLU A 386 2.56 -20.65 -7.39
C GLU A 386 3.65 -21.63 -7.81
N VAL A 387 4.88 -21.48 -7.29
CA VAL A 387 5.95 -22.46 -7.55
C VAL A 387 5.53 -23.85 -7.07
N MET A 388 4.88 -23.95 -5.90
CA MET A 388 4.39 -25.23 -5.38
C MET A 388 3.23 -25.81 -6.22
N ARG A 389 2.33 -24.97 -6.76
CA ARG A 389 1.23 -25.41 -7.63
C ARG A 389 1.74 -25.94 -8.96
N GLU A 390 2.63 -25.20 -9.60
CA GLU A 390 3.08 -25.48 -10.97
C GLU A 390 4.20 -26.52 -11.04
N GLN A 391 5.06 -26.59 -10.01
CA GLN A 391 6.27 -27.44 -10.01
C GLN A 391 6.34 -28.39 -8.80
N GLY A 392 5.32 -28.40 -7.95
CA GLY A 392 5.24 -29.26 -6.78
C GLY A 392 5.90 -28.69 -5.53
N TRP A 393 5.47 -29.22 -4.38
CA TRP A 393 5.91 -28.78 -3.05
C TRP A 393 7.44 -28.71 -2.89
N ARG A 394 8.15 -29.73 -3.40
CA ARG A 394 9.61 -29.81 -3.30
C ARG A 394 10.30 -28.66 -4.05
N ALA A 395 9.82 -28.26 -5.23
CA ALA A 395 10.36 -27.12 -5.97
C ALA A 395 10.22 -25.81 -5.18
N GLY A 396 9.10 -25.63 -4.48
CA GLY A 396 8.89 -24.50 -3.56
C GLY A 396 9.91 -24.47 -2.41
N LEU A 397 10.19 -25.63 -1.82
CA LEU A 397 11.24 -25.75 -0.80
C LEU A 397 12.63 -25.44 -1.34
N LEU A 398 13.00 -26.03 -2.49
CA LEU A 398 14.30 -25.81 -3.12
C LEU A 398 14.53 -24.33 -3.45
N HIS A 399 13.51 -23.65 -3.98
CA HIS A 399 13.56 -22.22 -4.25
C HIS A 399 13.87 -21.40 -2.98
N ARG A 400 13.10 -21.62 -1.90
CA ARG A 400 13.26 -20.87 -0.66
C ARG A 400 14.54 -21.22 0.08
N ALA A 401 14.91 -22.49 0.14
CA ALA A 401 16.18 -22.91 0.73
C ALA A 401 17.37 -22.29 -0.01
N THR A 402 17.31 -22.18 -1.34
CA THR A 402 18.38 -21.54 -2.13
C THR A 402 18.51 -20.05 -1.79
N SER A 403 17.39 -19.36 -1.62
CA SER A 403 17.38 -17.97 -1.17
C SER A 403 18.01 -17.81 0.22
N ALA A 404 17.64 -18.69 1.16
CA ALA A 404 18.18 -18.70 2.51
C ALA A 404 19.69 -18.93 2.53
N ALA A 405 20.18 -19.87 1.72
CA ALA A 405 21.59 -20.21 1.63
C ALA A 405 22.46 -19.01 1.21
N ILE A 406 21.93 -18.14 0.34
CA ILE A 406 22.64 -16.96 -0.16
C ILE A 406 22.54 -15.79 0.82
N LYS A 407 21.38 -15.58 1.42
CA LYS A 407 21.06 -14.34 2.18
C LYS A 407 21.18 -14.48 3.70
N ALA A 408 21.01 -15.70 4.22
CA ALA A 408 20.69 -15.96 5.61
C ALA A 408 21.36 -17.23 6.15
N ALA A 409 22.52 -17.64 5.60
CA ALA A 409 23.19 -18.91 5.91
C ALA A 409 23.47 -19.15 7.40
N THR A 410 23.57 -18.09 8.19
CA THR A 410 23.84 -18.11 9.64
C THR A 410 22.62 -17.69 10.46
N CYS A 411 21.40 -17.76 9.94
CA CYS A 411 20.19 -17.51 10.72
C CYS A 411 19.71 -18.77 11.45
N PHE A 412 18.99 -18.59 12.56
CA PHE A 412 18.37 -19.69 13.32
C PHE A 412 17.53 -20.60 12.40
N GLY A 413 17.75 -21.91 12.46
CA GLY A 413 17.14 -22.90 11.57
C GLY A 413 18.02 -23.32 10.39
N MET A 414 19.14 -22.65 10.13
CA MET A 414 20.12 -23.04 9.12
C MET A 414 21.23 -23.94 9.68
N PRO A 415 21.85 -24.81 8.86
CA PRO A 415 23.01 -25.61 9.29
C PRO A 415 24.21 -24.80 9.78
N GLY A 416 24.36 -23.54 9.35
CA GLY A 416 25.42 -22.64 9.79
C GLY A 416 25.20 -22.04 11.18
N TRP A 417 23.97 -22.08 11.72
CA TRP A 417 23.61 -21.43 12.98
C TRP A 417 24.43 -21.93 14.19
N PRO A 418 24.61 -23.24 14.42
CA PRO A 418 25.41 -23.71 15.56
C PRO A 418 26.86 -23.20 15.55
N GLY A 419 27.46 -23.06 14.34
CA GLY A 419 28.79 -22.47 14.19
C GLY A 419 28.82 -20.97 14.50
N ALA A 420 27.78 -20.23 14.10
CA ALA A 420 27.61 -18.82 14.45
C ALA A 420 27.44 -18.65 15.97
N VAL A 421 26.64 -19.49 16.63
CA VAL A 421 26.49 -19.49 18.10
C VAL A 421 27.82 -19.80 18.78
N THR A 422 28.54 -20.83 18.34
CA THR A 422 29.86 -21.18 18.90
C THR A 422 30.81 -19.98 18.85
N THR A 423 30.89 -19.32 17.70
CA THR A 423 31.73 -18.13 17.49
C THR A 423 31.26 -16.97 18.39
N ALA A 424 29.96 -16.76 18.52
CA ALA A 424 29.39 -15.74 19.39
C ALA A 424 29.71 -16.02 20.87
N MET A 425 29.64 -17.27 21.32
CA MET A 425 29.96 -17.68 22.68
C MET A 425 31.45 -17.48 23.01
N GLU A 426 32.35 -17.78 22.08
CA GLU A 426 33.78 -17.48 22.22
C GLU A 426 34.04 -15.98 22.40
N ARG A 427 33.37 -15.14 21.59
CA ARG A 427 33.45 -13.68 21.71
C ARG A 427 32.86 -13.22 23.05
N LEU A 428 31.69 -13.72 23.45
CA LEU A 428 31.02 -13.41 24.73
C LEU A 428 31.87 -13.75 25.95
N ALA A 429 32.64 -14.83 25.90
CA ALA A 429 33.50 -15.26 27.00
C ALA A 429 34.65 -14.27 27.27
N THR A 430 35.07 -13.51 26.25
CA THR A 430 36.19 -12.56 26.33
C THR A 430 35.75 -11.09 26.46
N LEU A 431 34.47 -10.81 26.23
CA LEU A 431 33.90 -9.47 26.23
C LEU A 431 33.60 -8.98 27.65
N ASP A 432 33.76 -7.67 27.88
CA ASP A 432 33.30 -7.04 29.13
C ASP A 432 31.77 -7.01 29.17
N ARG A 433 31.19 -7.76 30.12
CA ARG A 433 29.75 -7.93 30.33
C ARG A 433 29.21 -7.11 31.50
N SER A 434 29.96 -6.15 32.04
CA SER A 434 29.52 -5.35 33.20
C SER A 434 28.21 -4.57 32.98
N GLY A 435 27.87 -4.28 31.72
CA GLY A 435 26.62 -3.64 31.30
C GLY A 435 25.65 -4.56 30.55
N ALA A 436 25.88 -5.87 30.55
CA ALA A 436 25.01 -6.83 29.84
C ALA A 436 23.71 -7.08 30.62
N PRO A 437 22.59 -7.37 29.92
CA PRO A 437 21.35 -7.83 30.55
C PRO A 437 21.56 -9.08 31.41
N LYS A 438 20.76 -9.24 32.47
CA LYS A 438 20.87 -10.37 33.42
C LYS A 438 20.74 -11.74 32.75
N ALA A 439 19.97 -11.83 31.67
CA ALA A 439 19.83 -13.05 30.88
C ALA A 439 21.17 -13.55 30.31
N LEU A 440 22.15 -12.66 30.12
CA LEU A 440 23.49 -12.99 29.61
C LEU A 440 24.52 -13.34 30.68
N ALA A 441 24.09 -13.49 31.95
CA ALA A 441 25.00 -13.79 33.05
C ALA A 441 25.55 -15.22 32.97
N ASP A 442 24.67 -16.20 32.74
CA ASP A 442 25.00 -17.62 32.62
C ASP A 442 25.22 -17.99 31.16
N LEU A 443 26.49 -18.07 30.74
CA LEU A 443 26.85 -18.35 29.34
C LEU A 443 26.39 -19.73 28.87
N ALA A 444 26.30 -20.73 29.75
CA ALA A 444 25.82 -22.06 29.35
C ALA A 444 24.31 -22.04 29.06
N ALA A 445 23.55 -21.28 29.86
CA ALA A 445 22.14 -21.04 29.60
C ALA A 445 21.91 -20.21 28.33
N VAL A 446 22.78 -19.23 28.05
CA VAL A 446 22.74 -18.42 26.83
C VAL A 446 23.00 -19.27 25.59
N GLU A 447 24.04 -20.10 25.61
CA GLU A 447 24.36 -21.01 24.50
C GLU A 447 23.19 -21.94 24.20
N THR A 448 22.63 -22.56 25.24
CA THR A 448 21.44 -23.42 25.12
C THR A 448 20.25 -22.62 24.55
N GLY A 449 20.00 -21.43 25.07
CA GLY A 449 18.92 -20.56 24.61
C GLY A 449 19.07 -20.16 23.14
N LEU A 450 20.28 -19.78 22.70
CA LEU A 450 20.55 -19.45 21.30
C LEU A 450 20.40 -20.68 20.38
N LEU A 451 20.74 -21.88 20.84
CA LEU A 451 20.60 -23.09 20.02
C LEU A 451 19.15 -23.59 19.91
N ASP A 452 18.36 -23.45 20.97
CA ASP A 452 17.02 -24.07 21.05
C ASP A 452 15.88 -23.07 20.80
N ALA A 453 15.96 -21.88 21.41
CA ALA A 453 14.89 -20.87 21.36
C ALA A 453 15.42 -19.44 21.63
N PRO A 454 16.12 -18.81 20.67
CA PRO A 454 16.77 -17.52 20.88
C PRO A 454 15.84 -16.41 21.36
N ASP A 455 14.61 -16.39 20.83
CA ASP A 455 13.56 -15.43 21.21
C ASP A 455 13.21 -15.48 22.70
N GLN A 456 13.42 -16.62 23.39
CA GLN A 456 13.16 -16.74 24.83
C GLN A 456 14.21 -16.05 25.71
N LEU A 457 15.35 -15.62 25.15
CA LEU A 457 16.33 -14.81 25.87
C LEU A 457 15.82 -13.40 26.18
N GLY A 458 14.80 -12.95 25.43
CA GLY A 458 14.22 -11.61 25.54
C GLY A 458 14.92 -10.59 24.65
N THR A 459 14.15 -9.59 24.21
CA THR A 459 14.59 -8.57 23.25
C THR A 459 15.78 -7.76 23.75
N ASP A 460 15.83 -7.39 25.03
CA ASP A 460 16.97 -6.66 25.61
C ASP A 460 18.30 -7.43 25.46
N ALA A 461 18.26 -8.77 25.65
CA ALA A 461 19.44 -9.62 25.53
C ALA A 461 19.87 -9.78 24.08
N LEU A 462 18.90 -9.93 23.17
CA LEU A 462 19.14 -10.03 21.73
C LEU A 462 19.65 -8.70 21.15
N ASP A 463 19.10 -7.56 21.57
CA ASP A 463 19.59 -6.22 21.23
C ASP A 463 21.06 -6.08 21.59
N TRP A 464 21.41 -6.43 22.83
CA TRP A 464 22.79 -6.34 23.28
C TRP A 464 23.72 -7.24 22.46
N ILE A 465 23.25 -8.43 22.04
CA ILE A 465 24.03 -9.34 21.19
C ILE A 465 24.20 -8.76 19.77
N CYS A 466 23.15 -8.18 19.19
CA CYS A 466 23.14 -7.53 17.89
C CYS A 466 24.05 -6.29 17.87
N ASP A 467 23.95 -5.41 18.86
CA ASP A 467 24.79 -4.22 19.04
C ASP A 467 26.29 -4.54 19.07
N LYS A 468 26.65 -5.72 19.58
CA LYS A 468 28.03 -6.21 19.67
C LYS A 468 28.46 -6.99 18.44
N ALA A 469 27.60 -7.13 17.43
CA ALA A 469 27.83 -7.86 16.19
C ALA A 469 28.38 -9.28 16.43
N LEU A 470 27.78 -9.99 17.40
CA LEU A 470 28.32 -11.27 17.85
C LEU A 470 27.89 -12.43 16.96
N LEU A 471 26.75 -12.32 16.27
CA LEU A 471 26.13 -13.37 15.45
C LEU A 471 26.34 -13.18 13.93
N GLY A 472 27.42 -12.50 13.54
CA GLY A 472 27.80 -12.21 12.16
C GLY A 472 29.27 -12.46 11.84
#